data_AF-A0A1I3XBS6-F1
#
_entry.id   AF-A0A1I3XBS6-F1
#
_cell.length_a   1.000
_cell.length_b   1.000
_cell.length_c   1.000
_cell.angle_alpha   90.00
_cell.angle_beta   90.00
_cell.angle_gamma   90.00
#
_symmetry.space_group_name_H-M   'P 1'
#
loop_
_entity.id
_entity.type
_entity.pdbx_description
1 polymer ?
#
loop_
_entity_poly.entity_id
_entity_poly.type
_entity_poly.pdbx_seq_one_letter_code
_entity_poly.pdbx_strand_id
1 'polypeptide(L)' 'MLIPIILSIITVLSVILALKKKRPLLLAVPFAALFTVALVKIIMVPMPFWETVQFIFNLRG' A
#
# COMPACT_ATOMS: atom_id res chain seq x y z
N MET A 1 8.92 8.91 9.41
CA MET A 1 8.99 10.02 8.42
C MET A 1 9.61 9.62 7.08
N LEU A 2 10.38 8.54 6.98
CA LEU A 2 11.05 8.13 5.72
C LEU A 2 10.10 7.57 4.63
N ILE A 3 9.11 6.76 5.03
CA ILE A 3 8.18 6.07 4.10
C ILE A 3 7.46 7.04 3.14
N PRO A 4 6.82 8.13 3.60
CA PRO A 4 6.17 9.06 2.68
C PRO A 4 7.17 9.74 1.74
N ILE A 5 8.40 10.03 2.18
CA ILE A 5 9.43 10.64 1.33
C ILE A 5 9.81 9.70 0.18
N ILE A 6 9.99 8.41 0.47
CA ILE A 6 10.27 7.38 -0.55
C ILE A 6 9.12 7.28 -1.55
N LEU A 7 7.87 7.25 -1.08
CA LEU A 7 6.69 7.18 -1.93
C LEU A 7 6.55 8.42 -2.83
N SER A 8 6.87 9.61 -2.31
CA SER A 8 6.89 10.84 -3.09
C SER A 8 7.92 10.79 -4.22
N ILE A 9 9.14 10.32 -3.94
CA ILE A 9 10.19 10.16 -4.95
C ILE A 9 9.75 9.14 -6.03
N ILE A 10 9.20 8.00 -5.62
CA ILE A 10 8.67 6.98 -6.54
C ILE A 10 7.58 7.58 -7.44
N THR A 11 6.70 8.42 -6.88
CA THR A 11 5.62 9.08 -7.61
C THR A 11 6.17 10.05 -8.65
N VAL A 12 7.11 10.92 -8.27
CA VAL A 12 7.73 11.88 -9.20
C VAL A 12 8.44 11.14 -10.34
N LEU A 13 9.23 10.11 -10.03
CA LEU A 13 9.92 9.30 -11.04
C LEU A 13 8.95 8.55 -11.95
N SER A 14 7.87 8.00 -11.39
CA SER A 14 6.81 7.33 -12.14
C SER A 14 6.16 8.28 -13.16
N VAL A 15 5.80 9.49 -12.74
CA VAL A 15 5.20 10.50 -13.62
C VAL A 15 6.16 10.91 -14.73
N ILE A 16 7.42 11.23 -14.40
CA ILE A 16 8.43 11.61 -15.40
C ILE A 16 8.63 10.49 -16.42
N LEU A 17 8.75 9.25 -15.97
CA LEU A 17 8.92 8.09 -16.86
C LEU A 17 7.67 7.77 -17.66
N ALA A 18 6.47 7.93 -17.08
CA ALA A 18 5.20 7.75 -17.77
C ALA A 18 5.07 8.72 -18.95
N LEU A 19 5.39 9.99 -18.72
CA LEU A 19 5.38 11.03 -19.74
C LEU A 19 6.48 10.80 -20.79
N LYS A 20 7.72 10.55 -20.36
CA LYS A 20 8.86 10.35 -21.26
C LYS A 20 8.71 9.12 -22.16
N LYS A 21 8.17 8.01 -21.63
CA LYS A 21 7.99 6.76 -22.39
C LYS A 21 6.62 6.67 -23.06
N LYS A 22 5.73 7.67 -22.90
CA LYS A 22 4.32 7.63 -23.33
C LYS A 22 3.60 6.35 -22.89
N ARG A 23 3.98 5.79 -21.74
CA ARG A 23 3.41 4.56 -21.18
C ARG A 23 2.57 4.91 -19.95
N PRO A 24 1.26 5.15 -20.09
CA PRO A 24 0.41 5.59 -18.98
C PRO A 24 0.34 4.56 -17.85
N LEU A 25 0.58 3.28 -18.16
CA LEU A 25 0.70 2.20 -17.17
C LEU A 25 1.76 2.48 -16.08
N LEU A 26 2.78 3.30 -16.36
CA LEU A 26 3.77 3.64 -15.34
C LEU A 26 3.17 4.48 -14.19
N LEU A 27 2.06 5.19 -14.42
CA LEU A 27 1.32 5.89 -13.37
C LEU A 27 0.66 4.95 -12.35
N ALA A 28 0.50 3.65 -12.68
CA ALA A 28 0.02 2.65 -11.73
C ALA A 28 1.08 2.26 -10.67
N VAL A 29 2.37 2.52 -10.95
CA VAL A 29 3.48 2.20 -10.04
C VAL A 29 3.32 2.80 -8.63
N PRO A 30 3.01 4.10 -8.45
CA PRO A 30 2.78 4.66 -7.11
C PRO A 30 1.59 4.00 -6.40
N PHE A 31 0.52 3.65 -7.12
CA PHE A 31 -0.61 2.92 -6.52
C PHE A 31 -0.22 1.51 -6.09
N ALA A 32 0.54 0.79 -6.92
CA ALA A 32 1.07 -0.52 -6.56
C ALA A 32 2.01 -0.46 -5.35
N ALA A 33 2.85 0.57 -5.26
CA ALA A 33 3.73 0.79 -4.11
C ALA A 33 2.93 1.05 -2.83
N LEU A 34 1.92 1.92 -2.87
CA LEU A 34 1.01 2.16 -1.74
C LEU A 34 0.28 0.88 -1.32
N PHE A 35 -0.24 0.13 -2.29
CA PHE A 35 -0.95 -1.12 -2.03
C PHE A 35 -0.05 -2.17 -1.39
N THR A 36 1.21 -2.27 -1.84
CA THR A 36 2.20 -3.17 -1.25
C THR A 36 2.50 -2.80 0.20
N VAL A 37 2.70 -1.51 0.49
CA VAL A 37 2.91 -1.04 1.88
C VAL A 37 1.68 -1.37 2.74
N ALA A 38 0.47 -1.17 2.22
CA ALA A 38 -0.76 -1.51 2.93
C ALA A 38 -0.86 -3.02 3.21
N LEU A 39 -0.59 -3.86 2.21
CA LEU A 39 -0.59 -5.32 2.36
C LEU A 39 0.41 -5.79 3.40
N VAL A 40 1.66 -5.30 3.32
CA VAL A 40 2.70 -5.64 4.30
C VAL A 40 2.23 -5.26 5.70
N LYS A 41 1.63 -4.08 5.87
CA LYS A 41 1.10 -3.66 7.18
C LYS A 41 -0.01 -4.57 7.68
N ILE A 42 -0.93 -5.00 6.81
CA ILE A 42 -2.01 -5.93 7.15
C ILE A 42 -1.45 -7.28 7.57
N ILE A 43 -0.48 -7.82 6.81
CA ILE A 43 0.16 -9.12 7.10
C ILE A 43 0.98 -9.04 8.40
N MET A 44 1.60 -7.90 8.67
CA MET A 44 2.37 -7.65 9.90
C MET A 44 1.48 -7.37 11.12
N VAL A 45 0.16 -7.23 10.97
CA VAL A 45 -0.72 -7.15 12.15
C VAL A 45 -0.64 -8.51 12.85
N PRO A 46 -0.16 -8.57 14.11
CA PRO A 46 -0.10 -9.83 14.83
C PRO A 46 -1.49 -10.46 14.96
N MET A 47 -1.52 -11.71 15.38
CA MET A 47 -2.67 -12.60 15.34
C MET A 47 -3.96 -12.17 16.07
N PRO A 48 -4.12 -11.07 16.86
CA PRO A 48 -5.45 -10.78 17.40
C PRO A 48 -6.37 -10.00 16.45
N PHE A 49 -6.01 -9.71 15.18
CA PHE A 49 -6.97 -9.03 14.29
C PHE A 49 -8.27 -9.84 14.14
N TRP A 50 -8.14 -11.15 13.95
CA TRP A 50 -9.29 -12.03 13.86
C TRP A 50 -10.05 -12.14 15.19
N GLU A 51 -9.32 -12.25 16.30
CA GLU A 51 -9.91 -12.23 17.65
C GLU A 51 -10.66 -10.92 17.94
N THR A 52 -10.16 -9.80 17.44
CA THR A 52 -10.78 -8.47 17.60
C THR A 52 -12.05 -8.36 16.76
N VAL A 53 -12.04 -8.88 15.53
CA VAL A 53 -13.24 -8.95 14.69
C VAL A 53 -14.28 -9.85 15.36
N GLN A 54 -13.89 -11.01 15.88
CA GLN A 54 -14.78 -11.92 16.62
C GLN A 54 -15.38 -11.25 17.87
N PHE A 55 -14.57 -10.51 18.62
CA PHE A 55 -15.01 -9.74 19.79
C PHE A 55 -16.03 -8.65 19.41
N ILE A 56 -15.74 -7.83 18.39
CA ILE A 56 -16.61 -6.72 17.96
C ILE A 56 -17.95 -7.24 17.45
N PHE A 57 -17.94 -8.28 16.63
CA PHE A 57 -19.14 -8.82 16.03
C PHE A 57 -19.83 -9.88 16.91
N ASN A 58 -19.32 -10.13 18.12
CA ASN A 58 -19.77 -11.20 19.02
C ASN A 58 -19.93 -12.55 18.29
N LEU A 59 -19.02 -12.82 17.36
CA LEU A 59 -18.99 -14.05 16.58
C LEU A 59 -18.37 -15.13 17.45
N ARG A 60 -19.22 -15.89 18.15
CA ARG A 60 -18.80 -17.11 18.85
C ARG A 60 -18.56 -18.22 17.82
N GLY A 61 -17.30 -18.58 17.60
CA GLY A 61 -16.85 -19.74 16.85
C GLY A 61 -15.75 -20.44 17.63
#